data_AF-A0A4Y2EST4-F1
#
_entry.id   AF-A0A4Y2EST4-F1
#
_cell.length_a   1.000
_cell.length_b   1.000
_cell.length_c   1.000
_cell.angle_alpha   90.00
_cell.angle_beta   90.00
_cell.angle_gamma   90.00
#
_symmetry.space_group_name_H-M   'P 1'
#
loop_
_entity.id
_entity.type
_entity.pdbx_description
1 polymer ?
#
loop_
_entity_poly.entity_id
_entity_poly.type
_entity_poly.pdbx_seq_one_letter_code
_entity_poly.pdbx_strand_id
1 'polypeptide(L)'
;MRALESERDFGAWLLDIGEKKSGSTIQLPLQCYPSIQDPIHQLYSDIDFSSVTPQELKGRALLTVNNERSMEINNKVLEFMPGNETVYKAVGMIMSEDPKDQLTFPEEFLNSLTPTGLPPYELKVENRTHSVFIIASEASRVCVANLGGLQRNPSGGWRALASRGQSPLVSLNNLPCPSADEETRRILSEEMKMLQNYEALIYFWHENSGWNFESLKDIEALYDIVQTEAKYSLNVPTWAQSYWSYLQYLHDLSFMLKLKTNQQKRLRGGPLVDLVLDKMKKAVSEELEKTKVFLYSTHGLNIAAYLSALGMWNGLEPESCATVLIEMYRRQDNHYVRHLYLNSTTPEREPQQYHPLTVPGCGEFCPLDYILGLTTDMIPQNWEEECQIV
;
A
#
# COMPACT_ATOMS: atom_id res chain seq x y z
N MET A 1 -34.21 0.20 -5.34
CA MET A 1 -35.40 0.68 -4.61
C MET A 1 -36.23 -0.53 -4.24
N ARG A 2 -36.61 -0.68 -2.96
CA ARG A 2 -37.59 -1.69 -2.54
C ARG A 2 -38.86 -0.93 -2.16
N ALA A 3 -39.98 -1.26 -2.77
CA ALA A 3 -41.28 -0.74 -2.35
C ALA A 3 -41.70 -1.45 -1.05
N LEU A 4 -42.22 -0.69 -0.09
CA LEU A 4 -42.85 -1.26 1.08
C LEU A 4 -44.18 -1.93 0.69
N GLU A 5 -44.66 -2.85 1.52
CA GLU A 5 -45.92 -3.56 1.27
C GLU A 5 -47.14 -2.61 1.19
N SER A 6 -47.03 -1.44 1.84
CA SER A 6 -48.00 -0.34 1.78
C SER A 6 -47.93 0.49 0.49
N GLU A 7 -46.85 0.40 -0.29
CA GLU A 7 -46.58 1.25 -1.46
C GLU A 7 -46.93 0.54 -2.78
N ARG A 8 -48.16 0.01 -2.85
CA ARG A 8 -48.61 -0.84 -3.98
C ARG A 8 -48.49 -0.14 -5.34
N ASP A 9 -48.85 1.13 -5.42
CA ASP A 9 -48.80 1.90 -6.67
C ASP A 9 -47.35 2.18 -7.13
N PHE A 10 -46.44 2.39 -6.17
CA PHE A 10 -45.01 2.54 -6.45
C PHE A 10 -44.39 1.22 -6.91
N GLY A 11 -44.78 0.11 -6.27
CA GLY A 11 -44.38 -1.24 -6.67
C GLY A 11 -44.83 -1.59 -8.09
N ALA A 12 -46.08 -1.27 -8.44
CA ALA A 12 -46.60 -1.46 -9.80
C ALA A 12 -45.82 -0.62 -10.84
N TRP A 13 -45.53 0.65 -10.53
CA TRP A 13 -44.72 1.51 -11.40
C TRP A 13 -43.30 0.98 -11.61
N LEU A 14 -42.64 0.45 -10.57
CA LEU A 14 -41.32 -0.19 -10.69
C LEU A 14 -41.36 -1.43 -11.61
N LEU A 15 -42.44 -2.23 -11.54
CA LEU A 15 -42.62 -3.39 -12.40
C LEU A 15 -42.81 -2.99 -13.87
N ASP A 16 -43.60 -1.95 -14.14
CA ASP A 16 -43.82 -1.46 -15.51
C ASP A 16 -42.51 -0.92 -16.15
N ILE A 17 -41.59 -0.37 -15.35
CA ILE A 17 -40.24 -0.03 -15.80
C ILE A 17 -39.44 -1.29 -16.13
N GLY A 18 -39.44 -2.29 -15.24
CA GLY A 18 -38.72 -3.55 -15.43
C GLY A 18 -39.20 -4.35 -16.65
N GLU A 19 -40.49 -4.28 -16.95
CA GLU A 19 -41.13 -4.91 -18.11
C GLU A 19 -41.01 -4.07 -19.40
N LYS A 20 -40.27 -2.94 -19.35
CA LYS A 20 -40.04 -2.03 -20.50
C LYS A 20 -41.34 -1.48 -21.12
N LYS A 21 -42.41 -1.36 -20.33
CA LYS A 21 -43.65 -0.70 -20.77
C LYS A 21 -43.50 0.82 -20.82
N SER A 22 -42.50 1.36 -20.12
CA SER A 22 -42.09 2.77 -20.22
C SER A 22 -41.21 3.00 -21.46
N GLY A 23 -41.37 4.15 -22.11
CA GLY A 23 -40.51 4.56 -23.23
C GLY A 23 -39.05 4.83 -22.81
N SER A 24 -38.24 5.40 -23.70
CA SER A 24 -36.82 5.71 -23.43
C SER A 24 -36.58 6.72 -22.29
N THR A 25 -37.63 7.38 -21.83
CA THR A 25 -37.60 8.38 -20.76
C THR A 25 -38.59 7.98 -19.68
N ILE A 26 -38.12 7.90 -18.44
CA ILE A 26 -38.93 7.56 -17.26
C ILE A 26 -39.22 8.85 -16.49
N GLN A 27 -40.50 9.15 -16.27
CA GLN A 27 -40.91 10.22 -15.36
C GLN A 27 -41.03 9.64 -13.95
N LEU A 28 -40.31 10.24 -13.00
CA LEU A 28 -40.37 9.81 -11.60
C LEU A 28 -41.70 10.27 -10.98
N PRO A 29 -42.38 9.44 -10.16
CA PRO A 29 -43.55 9.84 -9.41
C PRO A 29 -43.24 11.01 -8.47
N LEU A 30 -44.23 11.86 -8.20
CA LEU A 30 -44.09 13.01 -7.29
C LEU A 30 -43.59 12.60 -5.90
N GLN A 31 -43.93 11.39 -5.43
CA GLN A 31 -43.44 10.86 -4.14
C GLN A 31 -41.92 10.60 -4.10
N CYS A 32 -41.25 10.52 -5.24
CA CYS A 32 -39.79 10.41 -5.33
C CYS A 32 -39.09 11.77 -5.16
N TYR A 33 -39.85 12.87 -5.22
CA TYR A 33 -39.33 14.21 -5.01
C TYR A 33 -39.59 14.61 -3.56
N PRO A 34 -38.55 14.68 -2.72
CA PRO A 34 -38.74 15.15 -1.36
C PRO A 34 -39.23 16.61 -1.32
N SER A 35 -40.00 16.94 -0.28
CA SER A 35 -40.49 18.30 -0.02
C SER A 35 -39.35 19.29 0.32
N ILE A 36 -38.28 18.82 0.94
CA ILE A 36 -37.07 19.60 1.24
C ILE A 36 -36.00 19.21 0.23
N GLN A 37 -35.49 20.12 -0.61
CA GLN A 37 -34.45 19.79 -1.59
C GLN A 37 -33.03 19.91 -1.03
N ASP A 38 -32.85 19.59 0.25
CA ASP A 38 -31.57 19.56 0.95
C ASP A 38 -31.42 18.21 1.68
N PRO A 39 -30.59 17.28 1.14
CA PRO A 39 -30.42 15.96 1.72
C PRO A 39 -29.73 15.99 3.09
N ILE A 40 -28.93 17.03 3.38
CA ILE A 40 -28.26 17.18 4.68
C ILE A 40 -29.30 17.58 5.72
N HIS A 41 -30.10 18.60 5.43
CA HIS A 41 -31.17 19.03 6.32
C HIS A 41 -32.19 17.89 6.56
N GLN A 42 -32.49 17.08 5.56
CA GLN A 42 -33.37 15.92 5.76
C GLN A 42 -32.83 14.89 6.73
N LEU A 43 -31.54 14.55 6.62
CA LEU A 43 -30.96 13.46 7.40
C LEU A 43 -30.46 13.90 8.77
N TYR A 44 -30.17 15.19 8.95
CA TYR A 44 -29.52 15.72 10.15
C TYR A 44 -30.31 16.84 10.87
N SER A 45 -31.54 17.16 10.46
CA SER A 45 -32.36 18.22 11.11
C SER A 45 -32.70 17.94 12.57
N ASP A 46 -32.63 16.69 13.00
CA ASP A 46 -32.85 16.25 14.38
C ASP A 46 -31.57 16.23 15.23
N ILE A 47 -30.43 16.61 14.67
CA ILE A 47 -29.13 16.61 15.35
C ILE A 47 -28.69 18.03 15.71
N ASP A 48 -28.31 18.21 16.98
CA ASP A 48 -27.54 19.37 17.42
C ASP A 48 -26.05 19.10 17.22
N PHE A 49 -25.47 19.65 16.15
CA PHE A 49 -24.07 19.47 15.83
C PHE A 49 -23.13 20.08 16.87
N SER A 50 -23.60 20.98 17.74
CA SER A 50 -22.76 21.58 18.79
C SER A 50 -22.38 20.59 19.91
N SER A 51 -23.15 19.50 20.05
CA SER A 51 -22.99 18.50 21.11
C SER A 51 -23.02 17.05 20.62
N VAL A 52 -22.97 16.85 19.29
CA VAL A 52 -23.18 15.55 18.63
C VAL A 52 -22.15 14.49 19.04
N THR A 53 -22.64 13.28 19.31
CA THR A 53 -21.82 12.10 19.61
C THR A 53 -21.74 11.13 18.43
N PRO A 54 -20.69 10.29 18.34
CA PRO A 54 -20.60 9.25 17.29
C PRO A 54 -21.80 8.28 17.27
N GLN A 55 -22.47 8.10 18.41
CA GLN A 55 -23.61 7.19 18.54
C GLN A 55 -24.85 7.75 17.82
N GLU A 56 -25.04 9.07 17.81
CA GLU A 56 -26.18 9.76 17.18
C GLU A 56 -26.04 9.82 15.65
N LEU A 57 -24.79 9.74 15.16
CA LEU A 57 -24.46 9.68 13.73
C LEU A 57 -24.55 8.25 13.16
N LYS A 58 -24.59 7.22 14.01
CA LYS A 58 -24.59 5.82 13.60
C LYS A 58 -25.89 5.48 12.84
N GLY A 59 -25.74 4.85 11.66
CA GLY A 59 -26.87 4.38 10.85
C GLY A 59 -27.43 5.43 9.88
N ARG A 60 -26.85 6.63 9.84
CA ARG A 60 -27.20 7.68 8.88
C ARG A 60 -26.23 7.63 7.70
N ALA A 61 -26.76 7.52 6.48
CA ALA A 61 -25.95 7.52 5.26
C ALA A 61 -26.69 8.21 4.10
N LEU A 62 -25.99 9.06 3.36
CA LEU A 62 -26.46 9.64 2.11
C LEU A 62 -25.80 8.91 0.94
N LEU A 63 -26.60 8.37 0.04
CA LEU A 63 -26.10 7.75 -1.18
C LEU A 63 -26.01 8.80 -2.29
N THR A 64 -24.85 8.90 -2.94
CA THR A 64 -24.63 9.79 -4.08
C THR A 64 -24.29 9.01 -5.33
N VAL A 65 -24.53 9.63 -6.49
CA VAL A 65 -24.25 9.02 -7.81
C VAL A 65 -22.76 9.02 -8.17
N ASN A 66 -21.97 9.93 -7.59
CA ASN A 66 -20.54 10.02 -7.77
C ASN A 66 -19.82 10.51 -6.51
N ASN A 67 -18.51 10.34 -6.48
CA ASN A 67 -17.65 10.67 -5.35
C ASN A 67 -17.52 12.18 -5.13
N GLU A 68 -17.54 12.97 -6.20
CA GLU A 68 -17.50 14.44 -6.15
C GLU A 68 -18.67 15.00 -5.34
N ARG A 69 -19.91 14.58 -5.65
CA ARG A 69 -21.08 14.95 -4.84
C ARG A 69 -21.03 14.41 -3.41
N SER A 70 -20.46 13.21 -3.21
CA SER A 70 -20.28 12.68 -1.84
C SER A 70 -19.40 13.61 -1.02
N MET A 71 -18.34 14.14 -1.63
CA MET A 71 -17.37 15.00 -1.00
C MET A 71 -17.95 16.38 -0.65
N GLU A 72 -18.66 17.00 -1.59
CA GLU A 72 -19.38 18.26 -1.34
C GLU A 72 -20.36 18.14 -0.17
N ILE A 73 -21.11 17.04 -0.11
CA ILE A 73 -22.08 16.78 0.96
C ILE A 73 -21.36 16.56 2.30
N ASN A 74 -20.30 15.76 2.32
CA ASN A 74 -19.52 15.53 3.54
C ASN A 74 -18.90 16.82 4.07
N ASN A 75 -18.36 17.68 3.20
CA ASN A 75 -17.75 18.96 3.60
C ASN A 75 -18.79 19.90 4.21
N LYS A 76 -19.99 19.99 3.63
CA LYS A 76 -21.10 20.76 4.21
C LYS A 76 -21.53 20.24 5.58
N VAL A 77 -21.56 18.91 5.78
CA VAL A 77 -21.86 18.34 7.11
C VAL A 77 -20.79 18.72 8.14
N LEU A 78 -19.51 18.74 7.73
CA LEU A 78 -18.39 19.13 8.60
C LEU A 78 -18.45 20.60 9.02
N GLU A 79 -19.00 21.50 8.19
CA GLU A 79 -19.17 22.92 8.54
C GLU A 79 -20.11 23.16 9.72
N PHE A 80 -21.02 22.23 10.00
CA PHE A 80 -21.91 22.33 11.16
C PHE A 80 -21.25 21.90 12.48
N MET A 81 -20.12 21.19 12.45
CA MET A 81 -19.44 20.69 13.64
C MET A 81 -18.56 21.79 14.30
N PRO A 82 -18.61 21.96 15.63
CA PRO A 82 -17.78 22.95 16.33
C PRO A 82 -16.31 22.51 16.38
N GLY A 83 -15.39 23.37 15.96
CA GLY A 83 -13.95 23.14 16.05
C GLY A 83 -13.12 24.15 15.25
N ASN A 84 -11.82 24.29 15.56
CA ASN A 84 -10.90 25.06 14.73
C ASN A 84 -10.59 24.26 13.46
N GLU A 85 -11.05 24.77 12.32
CA GLU A 85 -10.75 24.23 11.01
C GLU A 85 -9.25 24.38 10.71
N THR A 86 -8.58 23.26 10.40
CA THR A 86 -7.23 23.27 9.85
C THR A 86 -7.26 22.58 8.50
N VAL A 87 -7.11 23.37 7.44
CA VAL A 87 -7.11 22.87 6.06
C VAL A 87 -5.72 22.35 5.73
N TYR A 88 -5.64 21.12 5.23
CA TYR A 88 -4.40 20.54 4.76
C TYR A 88 -4.51 20.11 3.29
N LYS A 89 -3.51 20.50 2.49
CA LYS A 89 -3.39 20.13 1.06
C LYS A 89 -2.60 18.83 0.88
N ALA A 90 -2.99 18.02 -0.10
CA ALA A 90 -2.47 16.67 -0.33
C ALA A 90 -0.99 16.63 -0.77
N VAL A 91 -0.55 17.58 -1.60
CA VAL A 91 0.84 17.68 -2.08
C VAL A 91 1.40 19.04 -1.70
N GLY A 92 2.49 19.04 -0.93
CA GLY A 92 3.20 20.25 -0.51
C GLY A 92 4.54 20.49 -1.20
N MET A 93 5.09 19.49 -1.90
CA MET A 93 6.34 19.60 -2.68
C MET A 93 6.50 18.40 -3.64
N ILE A 94 6.87 18.64 -4.90
CA ILE A 94 7.14 17.58 -5.89
C ILE A 94 8.62 17.18 -5.90
N MET A 95 8.90 15.89 -5.71
CA MET A 95 10.24 15.32 -5.78
C MET A 95 10.33 14.24 -6.88
N SER A 96 10.98 14.56 -8.00
CA SER A 96 11.25 13.66 -9.14
C SER A 96 12.72 13.71 -9.57
N GLU A 97 13.21 12.60 -10.14
CA GLU A 97 14.52 12.45 -10.77
C GLU A 97 14.60 13.12 -12.14
N ASP A 98 13.46 13.28 -12.82
CA ASP A 98 13.37 14.03 -14.08
C ASP A 98 12.86 15.46 -13.79
N PRO A 99 13.67 16.51 -14.04
CA PRO A 99 13.21 17.89 -13.94
C PRO A 99 11.96 18.19 -14.80
N LYS A 100 11.71 17.39 -15.84
CA LYS A 100 10.52 17.51 -16.68
C LYS A 100 9.26 17.06 -15.97
N ASP A 101 9.32 16.21 -14.95
CA ASP A 101 8.13 15.79 -14.21
C ASP A 101 7.55 16.95 -13.38
N GLN A 102 8.39 17.84 -12.86
CA GLN A 102 7.93 19.06 -12.18
C GLN A 102 7.19 20.01 -13.13
N LEU A 103 7.59 20.03 -14.41
CA LEU A 103 6.93 20.80 -15.47
C LEU A 103 5.68 20.10 -16.01
N THR A 104 5.66 18.77 -15.99
CA THR A 104 4.57 17.95 -16.54
C THR A 104 3.44 17.75 -15.53
N PHE A 105 3.74 17.74 -14.23
CA PHE A 105 2.80 17.48 -13.16
C PHE A 105 2.90 18.55 -12.05
N PRO A 106 2.49 19.80 -12.31
CA PRO A 106 2.58 20.89 -11.33
C PRO A 106 1.75 20.59 -10.07
N GLU A 107 2.08 21.24 -8.95
CA GLU A 107 1.43 20.99 -7.65
C GLU A 107 -0.07 21.23 -7.74
N GLU A 108 -0.50 22.22 -8.52
CA GLU A 108 -1.90 22.52 -8.77
C GLU A 108 -2.58 21.38 -9.54
N PHE A 109 -1.90 20.77 -10.50
CA PHE A 109 -2.42 19.62 -11.24
C PHE A 109 -2.55 18.41 -10.32
N LEU A 110 -1.52 18.09 -9.53
CA LEU A 110 -1.57 16.97 -8.58
C LEU A 110 -2.61 17.19 -7.48
N ASN A 111 -2.75 18.42 -6.98
CA ASN A 111 -3.79 18.81 -6.03
C ASN A 111 -5.20 18.86 -6.65
N SER A 112 -5.33 18.86 -7.99
CA SER A 112 -6.62 18.75 -8.68
C SER A 112 -7.10 17.31 -8.86
N LEU A 113 -6.20 16.32 -8.67
CA LEU A 113 -6.55 14.92 -8.84
C LEU A 113 -7.38 14.44 -7.63
N THR A 114 -8.52 13.85 -7.92
CA THR A 114 -9.36 13.13 -6.94
C THR A 114 -9.57 11.69 -7.39
N PRO A 115 -8.52 10.84 -7.36
CA PRO A 115 -8.65 9.44 -7.77
C PRO A 115 -9.65 8.71 -6.88
N THR A 116 -10.52 7.92 -7.50
CA THR A 116 -11.47 7.05 -6.80
C THR A 116 -10.74 6.19 -5.77
N GLY A 117 -11.10 6.32 -4.48
CA GLY A 117 -10.48 5.55 -3.39
C GLY A 117 -9.45 6.33 -2.56
N LEU A 118 -9.11 7.58 -2.91
CA LEU A 118 -8.33 8.48 -2.05
C LEU A 118 -9.24 9.51 -1.35
N PRO A 119 -8.85 10.00 -0.16
CA PRO A 119 -9.53 11.15 0.43
C PRO A 119 -9.40 12.39 -0.47
N PRO A 120 -10.32 13.36 -0.35
CA PRO A 120 -10.28 14.66 -1.03
C PRO A 120 -8.90 15.35 -0.96
N TYR A 121 -8.62 16.22 -1.94
CA TYR A 121 -7.41 17.07 -1.97
C TYR A 121 -7.30 18.03 -0.75
N GLU A 122 -8.42 18.31 -0.07
CA GLU A 122 -8.55 19.11 1.15
C GLU A 122 -9.25 18.29 2.25
N LEU A 123 -8.60 18.10 3.40
CA LEU A 123 -9.14 17.28 4.48
C LEU A 123 -9.11 18.01 5.84
N LYS A 124 -10.24 17.95 6.56
CA LYS A 124 -10.44 18.47 7.94
C LYS A 124 -10.39 17.27 8.93
N VAL A 125 -9.56 17.30 9.99
CA VAL A 125 -9.27 16.11 10.86
C VAL A 125 -9.18 16.45 12.37
N GLU A 126 -9.58 15.52 13.24
CA GLU A 126 -9.44 15.54 14.71
C GLU A 126 -8.28 14.66 15.26
N ASN A 127 -7.75 14.98 16.44
CA ASN A 127 -6.34 14.78 16.82
C ASN A 127 -6.07 13.53 17.71
N ARG A 128 -5.97 12.30 17.17
CA ARG A 128 -5.66 11.09 18.00
C ARG A 128 -4.51 10.17 17.53
N THR A 129 -3.94 10.36 16.35
CA THR A 129 -2.73 9.62 15.91
C THR A 129 -1.59 10.59 15.60
N HIS A 130 -0.37 10.20 15.99
CA HIS A 130 0.82 11.05 15.89
C HIS A 130 1.60 10.79 14.59
N SER A 131 1.95 9.53 14.24
CA SER A 131 2.69 9.22 13.00
C SER A 131 2.41 7.83 12.40
N VAL A 132 2.40 7.72 11.07
CA VAL A 132 2.24 6.48 10.27
C VAL A 132 3.31 6.43 9.17
N PHE A 133 3.89 5.27 8.90
CA PHE A 133 4.87 5.05 7.84
C PHE A 133 4.39 3.94 6.92
N ILE A 134 4.55 4.12 5.61
CA ILE A 134 4.07 3.19 4.60
C ILE A 134 5.23 2.87 3.66
N ILE A 135 5.57 1.60 3.53
CA ILE A 135 6.53 1.10 2.54
C ILE A 135 5.75 0.24 1.55
N ALA A 136 5.64 0.67 0.31
CA ALA A 136 4.87 -0.01 -0.73
C ALA A 136 5.77 -0.48 -1.88
N SER A 137 5.54 -1.70 -2.36
CA SER A 137 6.18 -2.25 -3.55
C SER A 137 5.52 -1.64 -4.78
N GLU A 138 6.33 -0.94 -5.55
CA GLU A 138 6.06 -0.32 -6.83
C GLU A 138 5.90 -1.43 -7.87
N ALA A 139 4.65 -1.75 -8.16
CA ALA A 139 4.25 -2.14 -9.49
C ALA A 139 3.27 -1.07 -9.97
N SER A 140 3.81 -0.12 -10.73
CA SER A 140 3.11 0.98 -11.42
C SER A 140 2.53 2.10 -10.53
N ARG A 141 2.50 3.29 -11.11
CA ARG A 141 1.84 4.54 -10.64
C ARG A 141 0.38 4.35 -10.17
N VAL A 142 -0.20 3.15 -10.34
CA VAL A 142 -1.55 2.73 -9.95
C VAL A 142 -1.63 2.31 -8.48
N CYS A 143 -0.59 1.72 -7.88
CA CYS A 143 -0.68 1.17 -6.52
C CYS A 143 -0.41 2.19 -5.41
N VAL A 144 0.45 3.17 -5.66
CA VAL A 144 0.58 4.38 -4.82
C VAL A 144 -0.69 5.24 -4.87
N ALA A 145 -1.40 5.21 -6.00
CA ALA A 145 -2.70 5.86 -6.16
C ALA A 145 -3.86 5.10 -5.48
N ASN A 146 -3.66 3.85 -5.03
CA ASN A 146 -4.69 2.94 -4.49
C ASN A 146 -4.45 2.51 -3.04
N LEU A 147 -3.90 3.37 -2.18
CA LEU A 147 -3.93 3.21 -0.71
C LEU A 147 -5.36 3.31 -0.11
N GLY A 148 -6.40 3.12 -0.91
CA GLY A 148 -7.82 3.21 -0.56
C GLY A 148 -8.38 2.04 0.28
N GLY A 149 -7.51 1.17 0.79
CA GLY A 149 -7.87 0.04 1.65
C GLY A 149 -8.07 0.36 3.14
N LEU A 150 -7.88 1.60 3.59
CA LEU A 150 -8.06 2.00 5.00
C LEU A 150 -9.54 2.11 5.47
N GLN A 151 -10.51 1.58 4.71
CA GLN A 151 -11.94 1.70 5.04
C GLN A 151 -12.62 0.33 5.27
N ARG A 152 -12.61 -0.11 6.53
CA ARG A 152 -13.84 -0.44 7.31
C ARG A 152 -13.51 -0.94 8.72
N ASN A 153 -13.48 -0.03 9.69
CA ASN A 153 -14.02 -0.25 11.04
C ASN A 153 -14.43 1.13 11.63
N PRO A 154 -15.50 1.23 12.46
CA PRO A 154 -16.12 2.50 12.80
C PRO A 154 -15.29 3.26 13.85
N SER A 155 -15.48 4.58 13.85
CA SER A 155 -14.84 5.60 14.69
C SER A 155 -13.34 5.86 14.47
N GLY A 156 -13.05 6.88 13.65
CA GLY A 156 -11.76 7.58 13.61
C GLY A 156 -11.10 7.53 12.24
N GLY A 157 -11.13 8.66 11.53
CA GLY A 157 -10.52 8.81 10.20
C GLY A 157 -8.99 8.80 10.26
N TRP A 158 -8.36 8.11 9.30
CA TRP A 158 -6.92 8.08 9.09
C TRP A 158 -6.54 8.86 7.82
N ARG A 159 -5.34 9.43 7.84
CA ARG A 159 -4.77 10.35 6.83
C ARG A 159 -3.68 9.65 6.03
N ALA A 160 -3.49 10.03 4.77
CA ALA A 160 -2.25 9.84 4.03
C ALA A 160 -1.66 11.23 3.69
N LEU A 161 -0.39 11.44 4.01
CA LEU A 161 0.44 12.54 3.53
C LEU A 161 1.65 11.87 2.88
N ALA A 162 1.84 12.07 1.58
CA ALA A 162 3.01 11.56 0.90
C ALA A 162 4.05 12.69 0.82
N SER A 163 5.07 12.67 1.68
CA SER A 163 6.30 13.41 1.44
C SER A 163 7.31 12.43 0.83
N ARG A 164 7.55 12.51 -0.49
CA ARG A 164 8.74 11.88 -1.09
C ARG A 164 9.95 12.67 -0.59
N GLY A 165 10.93 11.98 -0.03
CA GLY A 165 12.28 12.49 0.17
C GLY A 165 13.22 11.62 -0.65
N GLN A 166 14.22 12.20 -1.30
CA GLN A 166 15.32 11.41 -1.87
C GLN A 166 16.16 10.92 -0.70
N SER A 167 15.95 9.66 -0.35
CA SER A 167 16.99 8.86 0.28
C SER A 167 17.38 7.80 -0.75
N PRO A 168 18.64 7.76 -1.20
CA PRO A 168 19.16 6.68 -2.04
C PRO A 168 18.84 5.27 -1.50
N LEU A 169 18.55 5.18 -0.20
CA LEU A 169 18.21 3.98 0.56
C LEU A 169 16.81 3.41 0.26
N VAL A 170 15.93 4.16 -0.42
CA VAL A 170 14.58 3.70 -0.80
C VAL A 170 14.59 2.95 -2.13
N SER A 171 15.63 3.15 -2.95
CA SER A 171 15.86 2.47 -4.23
C SER A 171 17.18 1.69 -4.19
N LEU A 172 17.26 0.65 -3.35
CA LEU A 172 18.45 -0.21 -3.23
C LEU A 172 18.80 -0.97 -4.52
N ASN A 173 17.90 -1.04 -5.50
CA ASN A 173 18.23 -1.56 -6.82
C ASN A 173 19.15 -0.62 -7.62
N ASN A 174 19.21 0.67 -7.29
CA ASN A 174 20.05 1.66 -7.97
C ASN A 174 21.39 1.93 -7.25
N LEU A 175 21.58 1.40 -6.04
CA LEU A 175 22.83 1.50 -5.30
C LEU A 175 23.50 0.11 -5.22
N PRO A 176 24.45 -0.21 -6.13
CA PRO A 176 25.10 -1.51 -6.14
C PRO A 176 25.89 -1.69 -4.84
N CYS A 177 25.73 -2.84 -4.19
CA CYS A 177 26.53 -3.22 -3.02
C CYS A 177 27.37 -4.46 -3.35
N PRO A 178 28.58 -4.28 -3.93
CA PRO A 178 29.46 -5.38 -4.32
C PRO A 178 29.67 -6.43 -3.24
N SER A 179 29.84 -6.01 -1.99
CA SER A 179 29.99 -6.89 -0.81
C SER A 179 28.81 -7.85 -0.63
N ALA A 180 27.57 -7.33 -0.73
CA ALA A 180 26.37 -8.17 -0.62
C ALA A 180 26.16 -9.06 -1.86
N ASP A 181 26.54 -8.58 -3.04
CA ASP A 181 26.47 -9.35 -4.28
C ASP A 181 27.50 -10.48 -4.31
N GLU A 182 28.70 -10.25 -3.80
CA GLU A 182 29.75 -11.26 -3.64
C GLU A 182 29.31 -12.35 -2.68
N GLU A 183 28.74 -11.98 -1.53
CA GLU A 183 28.22 -12.95 -0.58
C GLU A 183 27.09 -13.80 -1.18
N THR A 184 26.22 -13.17 -1.98
CA THR A 184 25.19 -13.90 -2.74
C THR A 184 25.84 -14.90 -3.72
N ARG A 185 26.88 -14.48 -4.45
CA ARG A 185 27.62 -15.34 -5.39
C ARG A 185 28.35 -16.49 -4.68
N ARG A 186 28.92 -16.25 -3.49
CA ARG A 186 29.57 -17.28 -2.66
C ARG A 186 28.56 -18.35 -2.24
N ILE A 187 27.41 -17.95 -1.71
CA ILE A 187 26.34 -18.89 -1.32
C ILE A 187 25.80 -19.63 -2.54
N LEU A 188 25.57 -18.91 -3.65
CA LEU A 188 25.17 -19.52 -4.90
C LEU A 188 26.19 -20.55 -5.36
N SER A 189 27.50 -20.31 -5.25
CA SER A 189 28.51 -21.30 -5.65
C SER A 189 28.46 -22.59 -4.81
N GLU A 190 28.13 -22.46 -3.51
CA GLU A 190 27.91 -23.61 -2.62
C GLU A 190 26.60 -24.34 -2.97
N GLU A 191 25.56 -23.60 -3.37
CA GLU A 191 24.27 -24.13 -3.79
C GLU A 191 24.18 -24.48 -5.29
N MET A 192 25.14 -24.11 -6.13
CA MET A 192 25.19 -24.43 -7.58
C MET A 192 25.36 -25.93 -7.81
N LYS A 193 25.90 -26.67 -6.82
CA LYS A 193 25.82 -28.14 -6.79
C LYS A 193 24.37 -28.63 -6.80
N MET A 194 23.42 -27.87 -6.25
CA MET A 194 22.00 -28.18 -6.36
C MET A 194 21.44 -27.90 -7.75
N LEU A 195 21.93 -26.90 -8.48
CA LEU A 195 21.50 -26.64 -9.86
C LEU A 195 21.85 -27.80 -10.80
N GLN A 196 22.91 -28.56 -10.53
CA GLN A 196 23.20 -29.81 -11.23
C GLN A 196 22.04 -30.81 -11.13
N ASN A 197 21.31 -30.83 -10.01
CA ASN A 197 20.14 -31.70 -9.86
C ASN A 197 18.96 -31.29 -10.76
N TYR A 198 18.99 -30.06 -11.31
CA TYR A 198 17.98 -29.50 -12.20
C TYR A 198 18.48 -29.38 -13.65
N GLU A 199 19.64 -29.94 -13.99
CA GLU A 199 20.25 -29.85 -15.33
C GLU A 199 19.26 -30.28 -16.44
N ALA A 200 18.53 -31.37 -16.21
CA ALA A 200 17.52 -31.85 -17.16
C ALA A 200 16.36 -30.86 -17.37
N LEU A 201 15.95 -30.14 -16.32
CA LEU A 201 14.89 -29.13 -16.40
C LEU A 201 15.39 -27.84 -17.06
N ILE A 202 16.61 -27.42 -16.74
CA ILE A 202 17.26 -26.28 -17.40
C ILE A 202 17.42 -26.55 -18.89
N TYR A 203 17.87 -27.75 -19.26
CA TYR A 203 17.95 -28.18 -20.66
C TYR A 203 16.58 -28.20 -21.34
N PHE A 204 15.54 -28.71 -20.65
CA PHE A 204 14.17 -28.68 -21.16
C PHE A 204 13.70 -27.25 -21.44
N TRP A 205 13.91 -26.30 -20.51
CA TRP A 205 13.53 -24.90 -20.73
C TRP A 205 14.37 -24.26 -21.83
N HIS A 206 15.66 -24.57 -21.94
CA HIS A 206 16.52 -24.11 -23.03
C HIS A 206 15.99 -24.51 -24.40
N GLU A 207 15.74 -25.81 -24.62
CA GLU A 207 15.28 -26.35 -25.91
C GLU A 207 13.92 -25.79 -26.33
N ASN A 208 13.01 -25.55 -25.37
CA ASN A 208 11.67 -25.07 -25.68
C ASN A 208 11.55 -23.54 -25.78
N SER A 209 12.36 -22.79 -25.02
CA SER A 209 12.34 -21.32 -25.05
C SER A 209 13.35 -20.72 -26.03
N GLY A 210 14.41 -21.46 -26.38
CA GLY A 210 15.57 -20.95 -27.11
C GLY A 210 16.50 -20.06 -26.28
N TRP A 211 16.23 -19.89 -24.98
CA TRP A 211 17.02 -19.02 -24.09
C TRP A 211 18.18 -19.79 -23.48
N ASN A 212 19.39 -19.23 -23.54
CA ASN A 212 20.54 -19.74 -22.79
C ASN A 212 20.46 -19.34 -21.30
N PHE A 213 20.36 -20.32 -20.40
CA PHE A 213 20.30 -20.09 -18.95
C PHE A 213 21.71 -20.19 -18.34
N GLU A 214 22.33 -19.04 -18.04
CA GLU A 214 23.68 -18.99 -17.46
C GLU A 214 23.66 -18.75 -15.94
N SER A 215 22.51 -18.30 -15.41
CA SER A 215 22.35 -17.91 -14.02
C SER A 215 20.92 -18.12 -13.51
N LEU A 216 20.74 -18.09 -12.19
CA LEU A 216 19.40 -18.04 -11.59
C LEU A 216 18.59 -16.82 -12.01
N LYS A 217 19.23 -15.72 -12.43
CA LYS A 217 18.53 -14.53 -12.92
C LYS A 217 17.80 -14.79 -14.23
N ASP A 218 18.33 -15.67 -15.08
CA ASP A 218 17.68 -16.06 -16.33
C ASP A 218 16.43 -16.89 -16.05
N ILE A 219 16.49 -17.73 -15.01
CA ILE A 219 15.35 -18.53 -14.53
C ILE A 219 14.29 -17.64 -13.90
N GLU A 220 14.69 -16.66 -13.08
CA GLU A 220 13.83 -15.61 -12.52
C GLU A 220 13.09 -14.86 -13.63
N ALA A 221 13.81 -14.42 -14.66
CA ALA A 221 13.22 -13.72 -15.80
C ALA A 221 12.23 -14.59 -16.60
N LEU A 222 12.54 -15.87 -16.84
CA LEU A 222 11.60 -16.78 -17.51
C LEU A 222 10.32 -16.94 -16.68
N TYR A 223 10.45 -17.16 -15.37
CA TYR A 223 9.30 -17.29 -14.48
C TYR A 223 8.41 -16.05 -14.52
N ASP A 224 9.00 -14.85 -14.40
CA ASP A 224 8.27 -13.58 -14.43
C ASP A 224 7.50 -13.38 -15.72
N ILE A 225 8.10 -13.70 -16.87
CA ILE A 225 7.47 -13.61 -18.18
C ILE A 225 6.25 -14.55 -18.24
N VAL A 226 6.44 -15.83 -17.93
CA VAL A 226 5.38 -16.84 -18.03
C VAL A 226 4.25 -16.54 -17.02
N GLN A 227 4.60 -16.12 -15.80
CA GLN A 227 3.62 -15.73 -14.78
C GLN A 227 2.81 -14.52 -15.22
N THR A 228 3.47 -13.52 -15.79
CA THR A 228 2.83 -12.30 -16.30
C THR A 228 1.88 -12.63 -17.46
N GLU A 229 2.35 -13.40 -18.44
CA GLU A 229 1.51 -13.83 -19.57
C GLU A 229 0.28 -14.61 -19.10
N ALA A 230 0.46 -15.56 -18.17
CA ALA A 230 -0.65 -16.31 -17.58
C ALA A 230 -1.65 -15.39 -16.87
N LYS A 231 -1.15 -14.45 -16.05
CA LYS A 231 -1.96 -13.47 -15.30
C LYS A 231 -2.82 -12.62 -16.22
N TYR A 232 -2.30 -12.23 -17.38
CA TYR A 232 -3.03 -11.43 -18.36
C TYR A 232 -3.81 -12.27 -19.39
N SER A 233 -3.98 -13.58 -19.14
CA SER A 233 -4.70 -14.50 -20.03
C SER A 233 -4.16 -14.48 -21.47
N LEU A 234 -2.85 -14.27 -21.61
CA LEU A 234 -2.15 -14.41 -22.88
C LEU A 234 -1.89 -15.89 -23.19
N ASN A 235 -1.48 -16.18 -24.42
CA ASN A 235 -1.21 -17.53 -24.87
C ASN A 235 0.12 -18.03 -24.29
N VAL A 236 0.05 -18.72 -23.15
CA VAL A 236 1.19 -19.39 -22.54
C VAL A 236 1.40 -20.77 -23.20
N PRO A 237 2.61 -21.08 -23.71
CA PRO A 237 2.90 -22.40 -24.26
C PRO A 237 2.70 -23.53 -23.24
N THR A 238 2.21 -24.69 -23.68
CA THR A 238 1.96 -25.84 -22.79
C THR A 238 3.21 -26.37 -22.10
N TRP A 239 4.37 -26.27 -22.76
CA TRP A 239 5.66 -26.63 -22.16
C TRP A 239 6.02 -25.72 -20.99
N ALA A 240 5.63 -24.44 -21.00
CA ALA A 240 5.96 -23.48 -19.96
C ALA A 240 5.17 -23.73 -18.66
N GLN A 241 4.00 -24.35 -18.78
CA GLN A 241 3.23 -24.87 -17.64
C GLN A 241 3.78 -26.20 -17.12
N SER A 242 4.53 -26.93 -17.96
CA SER A 242 5.16 -28.19 -17.56
C SER A 242 6.29 -27.88 -16.59
N TYR A 243 6.33 -28.58 -15.45
CA TYR A 243 7.31 -28.36 -14.39
C TYR A 243 7.24 -26.97 -13.74
N TRP A 244 6.09 -26.29 -13.82
CA TRP A 244 5.88 -24.97 -13.22
C TRP A 244 6.33 -24.86 -11.76
N SER A 245 6.01 -25.88 -10.94
CA SER A 245 6.41 -25.92 -9.52
C SER A 245 7.92 -25.85 -9.31
N TYR A 246 8.71 -26.41 -10.22
CA TYR A 246 10.17 -26.34 -10.16
C TYR A 246 10.69 -24.98 -10.61
N LEU A 247 10.07 -24.40 -11.64
CA LEU A 247 10.41 -23.04 -12.10
C LEU A 247 10.15 -22.02 -10.98
N GLN A 248 8.97 -22.11 -10.34
CA GLN A 248 8.62 -21.31 -9.17
C GLN A 248 9.59 -21.52 -8.01
N TYR A 249 9.94 -22.78 -7.70
CA TYR A 249 10.89 -23.07 -6.61
C TYR A 249 12.26 -22.42 -6.85
N LEU A 250 12.80 -22.51 -8.07
CA LEU A 250 14.10 -21.92 -8.40
C LEU A 250 14.06 -20.39 -8.42
N HIS A 251 12.94 -19.80 -8.83
CA HIS A 251 12.65 -18.37 -8.68
C HIS A 251 12.65 -17.96 -7.19
N ASP A 252 11.87 -18.64 -6.35
CA ASP A 252 11.76 -18.31 -4.92
C ASP A 252 13.12 -18.49 -4.21
N LEU A 253 13.90 -19.50 -4.62
CA LEU A 253 15.25 -19.72 -4.14
C LEU A 253 16.19 -18.56 -4.54
N SER A 254 16.14 -18.09 -5.80
CA SER A 254 16.90 -16.91 -6.25
C SER A 254 16.69 -15.74 -5.30
N PHE A 255 15.44 -15.50 -4.92
CA PHE A 255 15.07 -14.40 -4.04
C PHE A 255 15.56 -14.62 -2.60
N MET A 256 15.37 -15.82 -2.03
CA MET A 256 15.89 -16.17 -0.70
C MET A 256 17.40 -16.05 -0.57
N LEU A 257 18.15 -16.40 -1.60
CA LEU A 257 19.61 -16.34 -1.56
C LEU A 257 20.14 -14.91 -1.47
N LYS A 258 19.39 -13.90 -1.92
CA LYS A 258 19.77 -12.49 -1.82
C LYS A 258 19.69 -11.95 -0.37
N LEU A 259 19.00 -12.64 0.54
CA LEU A 259 18.69 -12.20 1.91
C LEU A 259 18.94 -13.28 2.98
N LYS A 260 19.78 -14.29 2.67
CA LYS A 260 20.01 -15.45 3.55
C LYS A 260 20.83 -15.11 4.78
N THR A 261 21.93 -14.36 4.61
CA THR A 261 22.91 -14.12 5.67
C THR A 261 22.69 -12.79 6.38
N ASN A 262 23.21 -12.68 7.61
CA ASN A 262 23.11 -11.43 8.37
C ASN A 262 23.83 -10.27 7.66
N GLN A 263 24.94 -10.53 6.96
CA GLN A 263 25.62 -9.53 6.15
C GLN A 263 24.69 -8.99 5.05
N GLN A 264 24.02 -9.86 4.30
CA GLN A 264 23.08 -9.43 3.25
C GLN A 264 21.90 -8.65 3.83
N LYS A 265 21.29 -9.14 4.92
CA LYS A 265 20.17 -8.47 5.60
C LYS A 265 20.57 -7.09 6.11
N ARG A 266 21.76 -6.96 6.69
CA ARG A 266 22.33 -5.70 7.16
C ARG A 266 22.57 -4.72 6.01
N LEU A 267 23.25 -5.15 4.94
CA LEU A 267 23.64 -4.26 3.83
C LEU A 267 22.46 -3.89 2.91
N ARG A 268 21.46 -4.77 2.78
CA ARG A 268 20.26 -4.52 1.95
C ARG A 268 19.10 -3.95 2.76
N GLY A 269 18.77 -4.52 3.90
CA GLY A 269 17.60 -4.12 4.70
C GLY A 269 17.90 -3.02 5.71
N GLY A 270 19.10 -3.02 6.29
CA GLY A 270 19.55 -2.08 7.32
C GLY A 270 19.33 -0.60 6.99
N PRO A 271 19.68 -0.11 5.78
CA PRO A 271 19.50 1.30 5.45
C PRO A 271 18.04 1.76 5.45
N LEU A 272 17.11 0.91 5.00
CA LEU A 272 15.68 1.22 5.03
C LEU A 272 15.11 1.15 6.46
N VAL A 273 15.62 0.22 7.28
CA VAL A 273 15.31 0.16 8.71
C VAL A 273 15.77 1.43 9.43
N ASP A 274 17.01 1.88 9.18
CA ASP A 274 17.57 3.09 9.77
C ASP A 274 16.76 4.33 9.38
N LEU A 275 16.40 4.46 8.09
CA LEU A 275 15.55 5.56 7.60
C LEU A 275 14.22 5.65 8.35
N VAL A 276 13.53 4.52 8.55
CA VAL A 276 12.26 4.49 9.27
C VAL A 276 12.45 4.83 10.75
N LEU A 277 13.47 4.28 11.40
CA LEU A 277 13.76 4.52 12.81
C LEU A 277 14.22 5.96 13.08
N ASP A 278 14.98 6.58 12.19
CA ASP A 278 15.33 8.01 12.25
C ASP A 278 14.08 8.89 12.27
N LYS A 279 13.10 8.59 11.40
CA LYS A 279 11.84 9.34 11.40
C LYS A 279 11.02 9.11 12.68
N MET A 280 11.01 7.89 13.20
CA MET A 280 10.36 7.61 14.48
C MET A 280 11.02 8.37 15.64
N LYS A 281 12.37 8.41 15.70
CA LYS A 281 13.11 9.19 16.69
C LYS A 281 12.77 10.69 16.61
N LYS A 282 12.74 11.26 15.40
CA LYS A 282 12.34 12.65 15.16
C LYS A 282 10.87 12.92 15.52
N ALA A 283 10.01 11.91 15.40
CA ALA A 283 8.63 12.01 15.88
C ALA A 283 8.56 12.09 17.42
N VAL A 284 9.41 11.32 18.12
CA VAL A 284 9.49 11.36 19.60
C VAL A 284 10.03 12.70 20.09
N SER A 285 11.05 13.27 19.44
CA SER A 285 11.64 14.55 19.80
C SER A 285 10.84 15.78 19.34
N GLU A 286 9.66 15.57 18.75
CA GLU A 286 8.78 16.63 18.22
C GLU A 286 9.44 17.52 17.14
N GLU A 287 10.49 17.00 16.48
CA GLU A 287 11.19 17.68 15.37
C GLU A 287 10.42 17.60 14.03
N LEU A 288 9.41 16.73 13.95
CA LEU A 288 8.53 16.62 12.78
C LEU A 288 7.38 17.63 12.87
N GLU A 289 7.61 18.87 12.44
CA GLU A 289 6.69 19.97 12.73
C GLU A 289 5.24 19.77 12.22
N LYS A 290 4.99 18.99 11.15
CA LYS A 290 3.61 18.76 10.61
C LYS A 290 3.38 17.41 9.89
N THR A 291 4.40 16.59 9.69
CA THR A 291 4.30 15.39 8.85
C THR A 291 3.88 14.18 9.67
N LYS A 292 2.63 13.75 9.49
CA LYS A 292 2.07 12.57 10.18
C LYS A 292 2.19 11.27 9.38
N VAL A 293 2.52 11.34 8.10
CA VAL A 293 2.58 10.16 7.23
C VAL A 293 3.79 10.24 6.32
N PHE A 294 4.45 9.10 6.14
CA PHE A 294 5.57 8.93 5.21
C PHE A 294 5.26 7.80 4.26
N LEU A 295 5.46 8.02 2.97
CA LEU A 295 5.22 7.02 1.94
C LEU A 295 6.50 6.77 1.14
N TYR A 296 6.93 5.51 1.14
CA TYR A 296 8.09 5.01 0.41
C TYR A 296 7.63 4.05 -0.67
N SER A 297 7.93 4.36 -1.92
CA SER A 297 7.68 3.48 -3.08
C SER A 297 8.98 2.76 -3.42
N THR A 298 8.97 1.44 -3.51
CA THR A 298 10.20 0.61 -3.63
C THR A 298 9.96 -0.69 -4.39
N HIS A 299 10.84 -1.68 -4.39
CA HIS A 299 10.59 -2.99 -5.04
C HIS A 299 10.31 -4.10 -4.02
N GLY A 300 9.74 -5.23 -4.48
CA GLY A 300 9.44 -6.39 -3.63
C GLY A 300 10.66 -6.86 -2.83
N LEU A 301 11.85 -6.88 -3.47
CA LEU A 301 13.12 -7.17 -2.79
C LEU A 301 13.42 -6.27 -1.60
N ASN A 302 13.03 -4.99 -1.65
CA ASN A 302 13.30 -4.04 -0.56
C ASN A 302 12.32 -4.21 0.59
N ILE A 303 11.05 -4.56 0.29
CA ILE A 303 10.11 -5.00 1.33
C ILE A 303 10.66 -6.24 2.03
N ALA A 304 11.07 -7.25 1.25
CA ALA A 304 11.64 -8.47 1.83
C ALA A 304 12.91 -8.18 2.64
N ALA A 305 13.78 -7.29 2.18
CA ALA A 305 14.99 -6.90 2.89
C ALA A 305 14.67 -6.20 4.23
N TYR A 306 13.73 -5.25 4.23
CA TYR A 306 13.24 -4.59 5.44
C TYR A 306 12.66 -5.60 6.44
N LEU A 307 11.76 -6.47 5.98
CA LEU A 307 11.15 -7.51 6.81
C LEU A 307 12.20 -8.51 7.33
N SER A 308 13.21 -8.83 6.52
CA SER A 308 14.28 -9.77 6.89
C SER A 308 15.20 -9.20 7.96
N ALA A 309 15.55 -7.91 7.88
CA ALA A 309 16.35 -7.23 8.89
C ALA A 309 15.65 -7.15 10.26
N LEU A 310 14.31 -7.16 10.28
CA LEU A 310 13.49 -7.21 11.49
C LEU A 310 13.10 -8.64 11.92
N GLY A 311 13.49 -9.67 11.16
CA GLY A 311 13.14 -11.07 11.44
C GLY A 311 11.66 -11.41 11.20
N MET A 312 10.95 -10.63 10.39
CA MET A 312 9.51 -10.79 10.10
C MET A 312 9.23 -11.40 8.71
N TRP A 313 10.25 -11.59 7.88
CA TRP A 313 10.07 -12.10 6.52
C TRP A 313 9.75 -13.60 6.50
N ASN A 314 8.79 -13.99 5.66
CA ASN A 314 8.31 -15.37 5.53
C ASN A 314 9.05 -16.19 4.45
N GLY A 315 10.02 -15.61 3.76
CA GLY A 315 10.78 -16.26 2.69
C GLY A 315 10.12 -16.19 1.31
N LEU A 316 8.93 -15.59 1.19
CA LEU A 316 8.23 -15.44 -0.08
C LEU A 316 8.49 -14.06 -0.68
N GLU A 317 8.56 -14.00 -2.01
CA GLU A 317 8.65 -12.72 -2.70
C GLU A 317 7.37 -11.90 -2.47
N PRO A 318 7.49 -10.62 -2.05
CA PRO A 318 6.35 -9.74 -1.97
C PRO A 318 5.72 -9.49 -3.34
N GLU A 319 4.44 -9.81 -3.47
CA GLU A 319 3.69 -9.61 -4.71
C GLU A 319 3.65 -8.13 -5.13
N SER A 320 3.29 -7.89 -6.39
CA SER A 320 2.98 -6.54 -6.88
C SER A 320 1.97 -5.85 -5.96
N CYS A 321 2.25 -4.61 -5.57
CA CYS A 321 1.42 -3.78 -4.69
C CYS A 321 1.40 -4.22 -3.22
N ALA A 322 2.23 -5.20 -2.84
CA ALA A 322 2.47 -5.51 -1.44
C ALA A 322 2.89 -4.25 -0.67
N THR A 323 2.31 -4.04 0.52
CA THR A 323 2.52 -2.84 1.34
C THR A 323 2.76 -3.23 2.79
N VAL A 324 3.80 -2.68 3.39
CA VAL A 324 4.05 -2.70 4.84
C VAL A 324 3.57 -1.38 5.42
N LEU A 325 2.52 -1.44 6.23
CA LEU A 325 2.04 -0.32 7.03
C LEU A 325 2.67 -0.39 8.42
N ILE A 326 3.21 0.73 8.89
CA ILE A 326 3.92 0.82 10.16
C ILE A 326 3.29 1.96 10.95
N GLU A 327 2.61 1.62 12.03
CA GLU A 327 1.87 2.56 12.86
C GLU A 327 2.64 2.84 14.14
N MET A 328 2.82 4.11 14.48
CA MET A 328 3.46 4.51 15.73
C MET A 328 2.43 5.08 16.70
N TYR A 329 2.39 4.49 17.89
CA TYR A 329 1.46 4.83 18.96
C TYR A 329 2.21 5.41 20.14
N ARG A 330 1.60 6.40 20.80
CA ARG A 330 2.06 6.95 22.07
C ARG A 330 1.05 6.58 23.16
N ARG A 331 1.53 5.97 24.25
CA ARG A 331 0.74 5.70 25.45
C ARG A 331 1.53 6.21 26.66
N GLN A 332 1.06 7.30 27.25
CA GLN A 332 1.81 8.07 28.26
C GLN A 332 3.15 8.55 27.66
N ASP A 333 4.27 8.17 28.28
CA ASP A 333 5.63 8.50 27.83
C ASP A 333 6.28 7.38 26.98
N ASN A 334 5.57 6.27 26.77
CA ASN A 334 6.07 5.13 26.01
C ASN A 334 5.55 5.14 24.56
N HIS A 335 6.39 4.65 23.65
CA HIS A 335 6.10 4.56 22.23
C HIS A 335 6.07 3.10 21.76
N TYR A 336 5.09 2.77 20.93
CA TYR A 336 4.86 1.42 20.41
C TYR A 336 4.74 1.46 18.89
N VAL A 337 5.23 0.43 18.24
CA VAL A 337 5.20 0.28 16.78
C VAL A 337 4.42 -0.98 16.44
N ARG A 338 3.55 -0.89 15.44
CA ARG A 338 2.77 -1.99 14.89
C ARG A 338 3.04 -2.10 13.39
N HIS A 339 3.37 -3.30 12.93
CA HIS A 339 3.61 -3.59 11.53
C HIS A 339 2.47 -4.42 10.96
N LEU A 340 1.91 -4.00 9.83
CA LEU A 340 0.89 -4.73 9.08
C LEU A 340 1.38 -4.96 7.66
N TYR A 341 1.10 -6.13 7.12
CA TYR A 341 1.37 -6.50 5.74
C TYR A 341 0.08 -6.63 4.95
N LEU A 342 0.03 -5.97 3.80
CA LEU A 342 -1.08 -5.97 2.86
C LEU A 342 -0.53 -6.61 1.58
N ASN A 343 -1.09 -7.73 1.15
CA ASN A 343 -0.60 -8.52 0.01
C ASN A 343 -1.62 -8.65 -1.13
N SER A 344 -2.60 -7.74 -1.21
CA SER A 344 -3.57 -7.77 -2.30
C SER A 344 -2.92 -7.36 -3.63
N THR A 345 -3.08 -8.20 -4.66
CA THR A 345 -2.63 -7.92 -6.03
C THR A 345 -3.62 -7.13 -6.87
N THR A 346 -4.87 -6.99 -6.40
CA THR A 346 -5.91 -6.16 -7.04
C THR A 346 -6.57 -5.26 -5.99
N PRO A 347 -5.81 -4.37 -5.35
CA PRO A 347 -6.31 -3.51 -4.28
C PRO A 347 -7.40 -2.54 -4.76
N GLU A 348 -7.54 -2.34 -6.07
CA GLU A 348 -8.58 -1.53 -6.70
C GLU A 348 -9.94 -2.23 -6.84
N ARG A 349 -9.96 -3.56 -6.70
CA ARG A 349 -11.17 -4.39 -6.90
C ARG A 349 -11.70 -4.99 -5.61
N GLU A 350 -10.81 -5.34 -4.69
CA GLU A 350 -11.14 -6.09 -3.49
C GLU A 350 -10.67 -5.38 -2.21
N PRO A 351 -11.43 -5.49 -1.10
CA PRO A 351 -10.99 -4.95 0.19
C PRO A 351 -9.64 -5.56 0.57
N GLN A 352 -8.68 -4.72 0.97
CA GLN A 352 -7.40 -5.23 1.41
C GLN A 352 -7.53 -5.95 2.77
N GLN A 353 -7.02 -7.18 2.83
CA GLN A 353 -6.81 -7.87 4.10
C GLN A 353 -5.43 -7.46 4.66
N TYR A 354 -5.41 -7.08 5.93
CA TYR A 354 -4.16 -6.82 6.64
C TYR A 354 -3.74 -8.03 7.47
N HIS A 355 -2.44 -8.27 7.50
CA HIS A 355 -1.81 -9.33 8.27
C HIS A 355 -0.83 -8.72 9.28
N PRO A 356 -1.10 -8.81 10.58
CA PRO A 356 -0.15 -8.33 11.59
C PRO A 356 1.19 -9.06 11.49
N LEU A 357 2.27 -8.29 11.42
CA LEU A 357 3.64 -8.78 11.49
C LEU A 357 4.17 -8.54 12.91
N THR A 358 4.90 -9.53 13.43
CA THR A 358 5.41 -9.48 14.81
C THR A 358 6.92 -9.61 14.79
N VAL A 359 7.59 -8.60 15.35
CA VAL A 359 9.03 -8.67 15.61
C VAL A 359 9.29 -9.81 16.60
N PRO A 360 10.30 -10.68 16.38
CA PRO A 360 10.60 -11.78 17.30
C PRO A 360 10.76 -11.29 18.75
N GLY A 361 10.05 -11.94 19.68
CA GLY A 361 10.07 -11.55 21.10
C GLY A 361 9.10 -10.42 21.49
N CYS A 362 8.36 -9.85 20.53
CA CYS A 362 7.35 -8.81 20.76
C CYS A 362 5.91 -9.34 20.57
N GLY A 363 4.92 -8.54 21.00
CA GLY A 363 3.54 -8.66 20.54
C GLY A 363 3.26 -7.74 19.35
N GLU A 364 2.00 -7.64 18.93
CA GLU A 364 1.58 -6.79 17.80
C GLU A 364 1.93 -5.30 17.99
N PHE A 365 1.96 -4.81 19.23
CA PHE A 365 2.41 -3.47 19.59
C PHE A 365 3.78 -3.57 20.28
N CYS A 366 4.85 -3.48 19.50
CA CYS A 366 6.21 -3.66 19.97
C CYS A 366 6.79 -2.33 20.51
N PRO A 367 7.41 -2.30 21.71
CA PRO A 367 8.05 -1.08 22.21
C PRO A 367 9.13 -0.57 21.25
N LEU A 368 9.14 0.74 20.96
CA LEU A 368 10.13 1.33 20.05
C LEU A 368 11.57 1.07 20.51
N ASP A 369 11.84 1.19 21.82
CA ASP A 369 13.17 0.93 22.39
C ASP A 369 13.65 -0.51 22.19
N TYR A 370 12.71 -1.47 22.18
CA TYR A 370 13.04 -2.87 21.89
C TYR A 370 13.47 -3.05 20.44
N ILE A 371 12.75 -2.43 19.50
CA ILE A 371 13.11 -2.46 18.08
C ILE A 371 14.49 -1.82 17.87
N LEU A 372 14.73 -0.64 18.47
CA LEU A 372 16.02 0.04 18.39
C LEU A 372 17.18 -0.85 18.85
N GLY A 373 17.01 -1.54 19.98
CA GLY A 373 18.00 -2.49 20.50
C GLY A 373 18.23 -3.67 19.55
N LEU A 374 17.14 -4.28 19.06
CA LEU A 374 17.21 -5.44 18.15
C LEU A 374 17.92 -5.11 16.83
N THR A 375 17.67 -3.93 16.26
CA THR A 375 18.17 -3.56 14.93
C THR A 375 19.55 -2.92 14.95
N THR A 376 20.17 -2.72 16.12
CA THR A 376 21.47 -2.03 16.24
C THR A 376 22.54 -2.69 15.37
N ASP A 377 22.65 -4.02 15.41
CA ASP A 377 23.62 -4.78 14.60
C ASP A 377 23.18 -4.99 13.16
N MET A 378 21.95 -4.62 12.80
CA MET A 378 21.42 -4.71 11.44
C MET A 378 21.58 -3.40 10.66
N ILE A 379 21.98 -2.29 11.30
CA ILE A 379 22.15 -1.00 10.65
C ILE A 379 23.64 -0.73 10.33
N PRO A 380 24.02 -0.58 9.04
CA PRO A 380 25.38 -0.26 8.63
C PRO A 380 25.84 1.08 9.22
N GLN A 381 27.09 1.15 9.71
CA GLN A 381 27.64 2.39 10.26
C GLN A 381 28.17 3.29 9.13
N ASN A 382 28.84 2.67 8.16
CA ASN A 382 29.27 3.32 6.93
C ASN A 382 28.96 2.39 5.76
N TRP A 383 27.77 2.58 5.17
CA TRP A 383 27.28 1.68 4.13
C TRP A 383 28.19 1.65 2.89
N GLU A 384 28.77 2.78 2.48
CA GLU A 384 29.63 2.84 1.29
C GLU A 384 30.92 2.03 1.46
N GLU A 385 31.55 2.13 2.63
CA GLU A 385 32.74 1.37 3.00
C GLU A 385 32.40 -0.13 3.17
N GLU A 386 31.34 -0.46 3.90
CA GLU A 386 30.91 -1.86 4.10
C GLU A 386 30.50 -2.53 2.78
N CYS A 387 30.01 -1.75 1.79
CA CYS A 387 29.69 -2.22 0.45
C CYS A 387 30.89 -2.24 -0.52
N GLN A 388 32.06 -1.72 -0.13
CA GLN A 388 33.27 -1.62 -0.97
C GLN A 388 33.07 -0.76 -2.22
N ILE A 389 32.44 0.40 -2.05
CA ILE A 389 32.19 1.37 -3.13
C ILE A 389 33.28 2.48 -3.17
N VAL A 390 34.17 2.51 -2.16
CA VAL A 390 35.20 3.53 -1.92
C VAL A 390 36.59 3.01 -2.24
#